data_AF-A0A6V7IBU7-F1
#
_entry.id   AF-A0A6V7IBU7-F1
#
_cell.length_a   1.000
_cell.length_b   1.000
_cell.length_c   1.000
_cell.angle_alpha   90.00
_cell.angle_beta   90.00
_cell.angle_gamma   90.00
#
_symmetry.space_group_name_H-M   'P 1'
#
loop_
_entity.id
_entity.type
_entity.pdbx_description
1 polymer ?
#
loop_
_entity_poly.entity_id
_entity_poly.type
_entity_poly.pdbx_seq_one_letter_code
_entity_poly.pdbx_strand_id
1 'polypeptide(L)'
;GKSMATAYDCKFIETSVGINHNVDELLVGLLTQIRLKLENPERTRDLFRKRSRKNRSRSPLGSCSENNSPKKYRGSRTSASLK
;
A
#
# COMPACT_ATOMS: atom_id res chain seq x y z
N GLY A 1 2.94 -4.83 -15.93
CA GLY A 1 1.53 -5.02 -15.52
C GLY A 1 1.40 -5.62 -14.13
N LYS A 2 1.62 -6.94 -14.00
CA LYS A 2 1.42 -7.72 -12.77
C LYS A 2 2.10 -7.13 -11.53
N SER A 3 3.41 -6.85 -11.58
CA SER A 3 4.17 -6.32 -10.42
C SER A 3 3.65 -4.96 -9.93
N MET A 4 3.26 -4.06 -10.84
CA MET A 4 2.66 -2.78 -10.46
C MET A 4 1.29 -2.99 -9.82
N ALA A 5 0.45 -3.85 -10.39
CA ALA A 5 -0.85 -4.12 -9.80
C ALA A 5 -0.73 -4.70 -8.38
N THR A 6 0.21 -5.61 -8.14
CA THR A 6 0.51 -6.11 -6.78
C THR A 6 1.00 -5.01 -5.85
N ALA A 7 1.90 -4.13 -6.31
CA ALA A 7 2.38 -3.01 -5.50
C ALA A 7 1.25 -2.02 -5.14
N TYR A 8 0.22 -1.98 -5.98
CA TYR A 8 -0.93 -1.10 -5.88
C TYR A 8 -2.21 -1.81 -5.39
N ASP A 9 -2.14 -3.05 -4.90
CA ASP A 9 -3.29 -3.87 -4.48
C ASP A 9 -4.46 -3.81 -5.49
N CYS A 10 -4.12 -3.81 -6.78
CA CYS A 10 -5.05 -3.81 -7.91
C CYS A 10 -5.14 -5.20 -8.53
N LYS A 11 -6.27 -5.50 -9.16
CA LYS A 11 -6.39 -6.67 -10.06
C LYS A 11 -5.75 -6.32 -11.40
N PHE A 12 -4.95 -7.22 -11.95
CA PHE A 12 -4.39 -7.11 -13.30
C PHE A 12 -5.01 -8.17 -14.20
N ILE A 13 -5.51 -7.75 -15.35
CA ILE A 13 -5.98 -8.62 -16.44
C ILE A 13 -5.33 -8.10 -17.72
N GLU A 14 -4.78 -9.01 -18.51
CA GLU A 14 -4.30 -8.72 -19.85
C GLU A 14 -5.44 -9.05 -20.82
N THR A 15 -5.82 -8.09 -21.67
CA THR A 15 -7.04 -8.14 -22.49
C THR A 15 -6.70 -7.65 -23.90
N SER A 16 -7.31 -8.26 -24.91
CA SER A 16 -7.23 -7.81 -26.30
C SER A 16 -8.61 -7.82 -26.93
N VAL A 17 -9.08 -6.65 -27.39
CA VAL A 17 -10.41 -6.50 -28.00
C VAL A 17 -10.46 -7.08 -29.41
N GLY A 18 -9.36 -7.00 -30.16
CA GLY A 18 -9.31 -7.47 -31.56
C GLY A 18 -9.50 -8.98 -31.74
N ILE A 19 -9.23 -9.76 -30.69
CA ILE A 19 -9.47 -11.22 -30.65
C ILE A 19 -10.44 -11.63 -29.54
N ASN A 20 -11.15 -10.65 -28.96
CA ASN A 20 -12.10 -10.82 -27.87
C ASN A 20 -11.56 -11.61 -26.65
N HIS A 21 -10.28 -11.42 -26.29
CA HIS A 21 -9.62 -12.11 -25.19
C HIS A 21 -9.83 -11.38 -23.86
N ASN A 22 -10.39 -12.06 -22.85
CA ASN A 22 -10.60 -11.59 -21.48
C ASN A 22 -11.44 -10.30 -21.35
N VAL A 23 -12.28 -10.00 -22.34
CA VAL A 23 -13.16 -8.81 -22.30
C VAL A 23 -14.23 -8.98 -21.23
N ASP A 24 -14.94 -10.10 -21.26
CA ASP A 24 -16.01 -10.41 -20.29
C ASP A 24 -15.44 -10.51 -18.87
N GLU A 25 -14.30 -11.20 -18.70
CA GLU A 25 -13.61 -11.33 -17.42
C GLU A 25 -13.19 -9.97 -16.82
N LEU A 26 -12.79 -9.03 -17.67
CA LEU A 26 -12.47 -7.67 -17.24
C LEU A 26 -13.72 -6.93 -16.76
N LEU A 27 -14.81 -6.98 -17.52
CA LEU A 27 -16.06 -6.26 -17.21
C LEU A 27 -16.74 -6.85 -15.97
N VAL A 28 -16.89 -8.18 -15.90
CA VAL A 28 -17.41 -8.88 -14.73
C VAL A 28 -16.51 -8.64 -13.51
N GLY A 29 -15.19 -8.66 -13.70
CA GLY A 29 -14.22 -8.37 -12.66
C GLY A 29 -14.37 -6.96 -12.08
N LEU A 30 -14.51 -5.94 -12.93
CA LEU A 30 -14.72 -4.55 -12.51
C LEU A 30 -16.03 -4.39 -11.71
N LEU A 31 -17.14 -4.90 -12.25
CA LEU A 31 -18.45 -4.82 -11.58
C LEU A 31 -18.42 -5.52 -10.22
N THR A 32 -17.78 -6.68 -10.13
CA THR A 32 -17.61 -7.43 -8.87
C THR A 32 -16.85 -6.61 -7.84
N GLN A 33 -15.74 -5.97 -8.25
CA GLN A 33 -14.94 -5.13 -7.35
C GLN A 33 -15.69 -3.88 -6.89
N ILE A 34 -16.55 -3.29 -7.75
CA ILE A 34 -17.41 -2.17 -7.35
C ILE A 34 -18.41 -2.64 -6.29
N ARG A 35 -19.13 -3.75 -6.53
CA ARG A 35 -20.11 -4.31 -5.59
C ARG A 35 -19.50 -4.61 -4.22
N LEU A 36 -18.35 -5.28 -4.19
CA LEU A 36 -17.63 -5.58 -2.95
C LEU A 36 -17.22 -4.33 -2.16
N LYS A 37 -16.84 -3.25 -2.86
CA LYS A 37 -16.50 -1.97 -2.23
C LYS A 37 -17.72 -1.26 -1.63
N LEU A 38 -18.88 -1.37 -2.27
CA LEU A 38 -20.13 -0.80 -1.77
C LEU A 38 -20.67 -1.60 -0.59
N GLU A 39 -20.54 -2.92 -0.61
CA GLU A 39 -20.98 -3.81 0.48
C GLU A 39 -20.16 -3.61 1.76
N ASN A 40 -18.84 -3.36 1.62
CA ASN A 40 -17.91 -3.26 2.75
C ASN A 40 -17.01 -2.00 2.64
N PRO A 41 -17.55 -0.79 2.85
CA PRO A 41 -16.79 0.45 2.71
C PRO A 41 -15.65 0.56 3.74
N GLU A 42 -15.85 0.12 4.97
CA GLU A 42 -14.83 0.20 6.03
C GLU A 42 -13.59 -0.64 5.70
N ARG A 43 -13.80 -1.87 5.19
CA ARG A 43 -12.71 -2.73 4.71
C ARG A 43 -11.89 -2.05 3.62
N THR A 44 -12.57 -1.34 2.71
CA THR A 44 -11.95 -0.60 1.62
C THR A 44 -11.08 0.55 2.16
N ARG A 45 -11.59 1.32 3.14
CA ARG A 45 -10.84 2.41 3.78
C ARG A 45 -9.60 1.90 4.50
N ASP A 46 -9.70 0.75 5.16
CA ASP A 46 -8.55 0.11 5.83
C ASP A 46 -7.46 -0.30 4.86
N LEU A 47 -7.81 -0.83 3.69
CA LEU A 47 -6.85 -1.16 2.63
C LEU A 47 -6.11 0.11 2.16
N PHE A 48 -6.81 1.22 1.94
CA PHE A 48 -6.20 2.50 1.59
C PHE A 48 -5.29 3.05 2.71
N ARG A 49 -5.71 2.91 3.97
CA ARG A 49 -4.93 3.37 5.13
C ARG A 49 -3.67 2.55 5.35
N LYS A 50 -3.74 1.21 5.22
CA LYS A 50 -2.56 0.32 5.27
C LYS A 50 -1.53 0.70 4.20
N ARG A 51 -1.99 1.04 3.00
CA ARG A 51 -1.14 1.45 1.89
C ARG A 51 -0.40 2.77 2.15
N SER A 52 -1.08 3.77 2.71
CA SER A 52 -0.45 5.03 3.11
C SER A 52 0.68 4.81 4.11
N ARG A 53 0.51 3.89 5.07
CA ARG A 53 1.56 3.52 6.04
C ARG A 53 2.73 2.80 5.38
N LYS A 54 2.48 1.84 4.48
CA LYS A 54 3.54 1.12 3.73
C LYS A 54 4.40 2.05 2.87
N ASN A 55 3.82 3.15 2.38
CA ASN A 55 4.56 4.13 1.58
C ASN A 55 5.41 5.08 2.46
N ARG A 56 5.01 5.33 3.71
CA ARG A 56 5.78 6.16 4.66
C ARG A 56 7.03 5.46 5.21
N SER A 57 7.05 4.13 5.26
CA SER A 57 8.23 3.35 5.68
C SER A 57 9.28 3.15 4.57
N ARG A 58 9.04 3.68 3.37
CA ARG A 58 9.97 3.62 2.22
C ARG A 58 10.63 4.98 1.93
N SER A 59 10.87 5.77 2.98
CA SER A 59 11.73 6.95 2.85
C SER A 59 13.15 6.52 2.42
N PRO A 60 13.81 7.21 1.46
CA PRO A 60 15.10 6.79 0.89
C PRO A 60 16.29 6.81 1.85
N LEU A 61 16.08 7.12 3.14
CA LEU A 61 17.13 7.38 4.14
C LEU A 61 17.15 6.33 5.27
N GLY A 62 16.51 5.18 5.10
CA GLY A 62 16.28 4.21 6.19
C GLY A 62 17.03 2.88 6.13
N SER A 63 17.92 2.65 5.15
CA SER A 63 18.65 1.38 5.04
C SER A 63 20.14 1.61 4.88
N CYS A 64 20.80 1.90 6.00
CA CYS A 64 22.19 1.55 6.22
C CYS A 64 22.24 0.75 7.52
N SER A 65 22.46 -0.56 7.40
CA SER A 65 22.83 -1.42 8.52
C SER A 65 24.13 -2.07 8.12
N GLU A 66 25.24 -1.36 8.35
CA GLU A 66 26.57 -1.96 8.38
C GLU A 66 27.00 -2.06 9.85
N ASN A 67 27.48 -3.23 10.20
CA ASN A 67 27.77 -3.67 11.56
C ASN A 67 28.91 -2.86 12.21
N ASN A 68 28.85 -2.74 13.55
CA ASN A 68 29.78 -2.08 14.49
C ASN A 68 29.65 -0.55 14.68
N SER A 69 28.82 -0.13 15.65
CA SER A 69 29.05 1.08 16.47
C SER A 69 28.14 1.09 17.71
N PRO A 70 28.62 1.56 18.88
CA PRO A 70 27.84 1.54 20.12
C PRO A 70 26.65 2.51 20.08
N LYS A 71 25.50 2.02 20.55
CA LYS A 71 24.20 2.69 20.60
C LYS A 71 24.29 4.10 21.17
N LYS A 72 23.88 5.12 20.39
CA LYS A 72 23.70 6.48 20.90
C LYS A 72 22.49 6.55 21.82
N TYR A 73 22.74 7.11 23.00
CA TYR A 73 21.83 7.37 24.10
C TYR A 73 20.51 8.01 23.64
N ARG A 74 19.38 7.36 23.94
CA ARG A 74 18.03 7.86 23.69
C ARG A 74 17.77 8.99 24.67
N GLY A 75 17.92 10.23 24.18
CA GLY A 75 17.85 11.45 24.98
C GLY A 75 16.60 11.53 25.85
N SER A 76 16.84 11.78 27.14
CA SER A 76 15.85 12.03 28.18
C SER A 76 14.92 13.18 27.79
N ARG A 77 13.63 12.91 27.92
CA ARG A 77 12.53 13.88 27.89
C ARG A 77 12.78 14.92 28.99
N THR A 78 13.22 16.13 28.63
CA THR A 78 13.32 17.24 29.57
C THR A 78 11.94 17.84 29.79
N SER A 79 11.44 17.76 31.01
CA SER A 79 10.28 18.53 31.47
C SER A 79 10.74 19.97 31.77
N ALA A 80 10.25 20.94 31.02
CA ALA A 80 10.44 22.35 31.34
C ALA A 80 9.44 22.76 32.44
N SER A 81 9.94 23.27 33.56
CA SER A 81 9.15 23.94 34.60
C SER A 81 9.03 25.42 34.24
N LEU A 82 7.80 25.96 34.22
CA LEU A 82 7.59 27.40 34.15
C LEU A 82 7.51 27.96 35.58
N LYS A 83 8.18 29.10 35.78
CA LYS A 83 8.14 29.93 36.99
C LYS A 83 6.77 30.57 37.17
#